data_AF-A0A955VQT1-F1
#
_entry.id   AF-A0A955VQT1-F1
#
_cell.length_a   1.000
_cell.length_b   1.000
_cell.length_c   1.000
_cell.angle_alpha   90.00
_cell.angle_beta   90.00
_cell.angle_gamma   90.00
#
_symmetry.space_group_name_H-M   'P 1'
#
loop_
_entity.id
_entity.type
_entity.pdbx_description
1 polymer ?
#
loop_
_entity_poly.entity_id
_entity_poly.type
_entity_poly.pdbx_seq_one_letter_code
_entity_poly.pdbx_strand_id
1 'polypeptide(L)'
;MSKSIDNGGERGGRQDADEMRHGTLAEARDGARDTATAGRIPHGRAAEAGRRRPDTAAVPELLQLAGGLRAGAARDISQRTGVAEADVYGVGSFFHLLARPDVDVRVCTGLSCQLRGADALLAAAKERGWSVEGCSCLAACDRPTPILIGREMHYDFDAATLAAHVGPHTTLPLTAAELAAPSAAVPAAIERAACGVIAMAEDSVFELDREPSFAAAAFERAASIGSASLFDEIERSGLQGRGGAG
;
A
#
# COMPACT_ATOMS: atom_id res chain seq x y z
N MET A 1 -55.23 -41.20 27.26
CA MET A 1 -56.21 -40.15 27.61
C MET A 1 -55.79 -38.91 26.83
N SER A 2 -56.05 -38.74 25.52
CA SER A 2 -57.35 -38.73 24.78
C SER A 2 -58.25 -37.65 25.38
N LYS A 3 -58.71 -36.58 24.71
CA LYS A 3 -59.08 -36.25 23.30
C LYS A 3 -58.85 -34.73 23.09
N SER A 4 -58.45 -34.16 21.95
CA SER A 4 -59.04 -34.13 20.59
C SER A 4 -60.41 -33.43 20.49
N ILE A 5 -60.46 -32.40 19.61
CA ILE A 5 -61.51 -31.88 18.69
C ILE A 5 -60.90 -30.53 18.22
N ASP A 6 -60.44 -30.25 17.01
CA ASP A 6 -60.67 -30.69 15.62
C ASP A 6 -61.94 -30.15 14.94
N ASN A 7 -61.70 -29.35 13.89
CA ASN A 7 -62.52 -29.05 12.69
C ASN A 7 -62.07 -27.67 12.17
N GLY A 8 -61.63 -27.47 10.93
CA GLY A 8 -61.71 -28.27 9.70
C GLY A 8 -61.92 -27.28 8.54
N GLY A 9 -60.99 -27.20 7.59
CA GLY A 9 -61.25 -27.49 6.17
C GLY A 9 -61.56 -26.22 5.35
N GLU A 10 -61.16 -26.00 4.10
CA GLU A 10 -60.57 -26.81 3.01
C GLU A 10 -59.90 -25.84 2.00
N ARG A 11 -58.65 -26.06 1.56
CA ARG A 11 -58.16 -26.84 0.39
C ARG A 11 -58.45 -26.27 -1.02
N GLY A 12 -57.34 -25.99 -1.71
CA GLY A 12 -57.14 -26.03 -3.16
C GLY A 12 -55.75 -25.42 -3.46
N GLY A 13 -54.71 -26.07 -3.97
CA GLY A 13 -54.56 -27.36 -4.65
C GLY A 13 -54.03 -27.14 -6.07
N ARG A 14 -52.73 -27.43 -6.29
CA ARG A 14 -51.93 -27.67 -7.54
C ARG A 14 -50.58 -26.93 -7.43
N GLN A 15 -49.45 -27.58 -7.08
CA GLN A 15 -48.59 -28.44 -7.92
C GLN A 15 -48.25 -27.78 -9.26
N ASP A 16 -47.00 -27.35 -9.45
CA ASP A 16 -46.02 -28.09 -10.25
C ASP A 16 -44.62 -27.45 -10.20
N ALA A 17 -43.63 -28.33 -10.14
CA ALA A 17 -42.20 -28.07 -10.25
C ALA A 17 -41.75 -28.45 -11.66
N ASP A 18 -41.14 -27.51 -12.38
CA ASP A 18 -40.30 -27.64 -13.59
C ASP A 18 -40.24 -26.23 -14.20
N GLU A 19 -39.18 -25.68 -14.78
CA GLU A 19 -38.10 -26.27 -15.52
C GLU A 19 -37.03 -25.16 -15.73
N MET A 20 -35.79 -25.50 -15.44
CA MET A 20 -34.60 -24.72 -15.79
C MET A 20 -34.40 -24.84 -17.32
N ARG A 21 -34.71 -23.79 -18.10
CA ARG A 21 -34.45 -23.80 -19.55
C ARG A 21 -33.18 -23.03 -19.89
N HIS A 22 -32.12 -23.81 -20.03
CA HIS A 22 -30.90 -23.49 -20.78
C HIS A 22 -31.25 -23.09 -22.22
N GLY A 23 -30.92 -21.86 -22.61
CA GLY A 23 -30.94 -21.43 -24.01
C GLY A 23 -29.88 -22.18 -24.80
N THR A 24 -30.32 -23.03 -25.71
CA THR A 24 -29.49 -23.95 -26.51
C THR A 24 -28.84 -23.21 -27.68
N LEU A 25 -27.55 -23.50 -27.87
CA LEU A 25 -26.80 -23.20 -29.09
C LEU A 25 -27.35 -23.99 -30.29
N ALA A 26 -27.24 -23.40 -31.48
CA ALA A 26 -27.59 -23.93 -32.82
C ALA A 26 -29.08 -23.74 -33.19
N GLU A 27 -29.52 -23.18 -34.32
CA GLU A 27 -28.92 -23.00 -35.65
C GLU A 27 -29.57 -21.79 -36.35
N ALA A 28 -28.76 -20.88 -36.91
CA ALA A 28 -29.15 -20.01 -38.02
C ALA A 28 -27.89 -19.66 -38.82
N ARG A 29 -27.51 -20.60 -39.70
CA ARG A 29 -26.57 -20.39 -40.80
C ARG A 29 -27.41 -20.02 -42.01
N ASP A 30 -27.22 -18.84 -42.62
CA ASP A 30 -26.74 -18.70 -44.01
C ASP A 30 -26.65 -17.22 -44.47
N GLY A 31 -25.59 -16.92 -45.24
CA GLY A 31 -25.39 -15.72 -46.08
C GLY A 31 -25.15 -14.36 -45.38
N ALA A 32 -24.07 -13.59 -45.59
CA ALA A 32 -23.00 -13.59 -46.57
C ALA A 32 -21.78 -12.86 -45.94
N ARG A 33 -20.56 -13.34 -46.23
CA ARG A 33 -19.31 -12.73 -45.77
C ARG A 33 -18.91 -11.60 -46.72
N ASP A 34 -19.18 -10.35 -46.32
CA ASP A 34 -18.49 -9.19 -46.89
C ASP A 34 -17.09 -9.11 -46.29
N THR A 35 -16.11 -9.67 -47.00
CA THR A 35 -14.69 -9.48 -46.72
C THR A 35 -14.24 -8.10 -47.20
N ALA A 36 -14.62 -7.06 -46.47
CA ALA A 36 -14.01 -5.74 -46.58
C ALA A 36 -13.08 -5.54 -45.38
N THR A 37 -11.79 -5.49 -45.66
CA THR A 37 -10.65 -5.30 -44.76
C THR A 37 -10.96 -4.33 -43.61
N ALA A 38 -11.27 -4.88 -42.43
CA ALA A 38 -11.31 -4.13 -41.19
C ALA A 38 -9.90 -3.56 -40.95
N GLY A 39 -9.78 -2.24 -41.16
CA GLY A 39 -8.55 -1.50 -41.03
C GLY A 39 -7.92 -1.75 -39.66
N ARG A 40 -6.71 -2.30 -39.68
CA ARG A 40 -5.80 -2.38 -38.54
C ARG A 40 -5.67 -0.97 -37.95
N ILE A 41 -6.05 -0.78 -36.69
CA ILE A 41 -5.73 0.46 -35.96
C ILE A 41 -4.19 0.58 -35.97
N PRO A 42 -3.62 1.62 -36.59
CA PRO A 42 -2.17 1.74 -36.66
C PRO A 42 -1.64 2.09 -35.26
N HIS A 43 -1.00 1.11 -34.60
CA HIS A 43 -0.06 1.37 -33.51
C HIS A 43 1.22 1.96 -34.12
N GLY A 44 1.14 3.22 -34.57
CA GLY A 44 2.18 3.88 -35.33
C GLY A 44 2.88 4.99 -34.54
N ARG A 45 4.15 4.74 -34.18
CA ARG A 45 5.16 5.69 -33.66
C ARG A 45 5.41 6.95 -34.53
N ALA A 46 4.65 7.16 -35.60
CA ALA A 46 4.89 8.22 -36.57
C ALA A 46 4.35 9.60 -36.14
N ALA A 47 3.47 9.67 -35.15
CA ALA A 47 2.91 10.93 -34.62
C ALA A 47 3.73 11.54 -33.45
N GLU A 48 4.86 10.94 -33.07
CA GLU A 48 5.53 11.20 -31.79
C GLU A 48 6.65 12.25 -31.82
N ALA A 49 7.04 12.74 -33.01
CA ALA A 49 8.26 13.55 -33.18
C ALA A 49 8.23 14.97 -32.54
N GLY A 50 7.10 15.39 -31.97
CA GLY A 50 6.97 16.68 -31.28
C GLY A 50 6.15 16.66 -29.99
N ARG A 51 5.73 15.48 -29.52
CA ARG A 51 4.91 15.36 -28.30
C ARG A 51 5.85 15.19 -27.10
N ARG A 52 5.71 16.05 -26.08
CA ARG A 52 6.35 15.84 -24.78
C ARG A 52 6.00 14.41 -24.32
N ARG A 53 7.02 13.58 -24.08
CA ARG A 53 6.79 12.21 -23.63
C ARG A 53 5.99 12.24 -22.32
N PRO A 54 4.99 11.37 -22.14
CA PRO A 54 4.28 11.25 -20.88
C PRO A 54 5.27 11.00 -19.75
N ASP A 55 5.20 11.81 -18.70
CA ASP A 55 6.04 11.66 -17.52
C ASP A 55 5.33 10.78 -16.48
N THR A 56 5.34 9.46 -16.74
CA THR A 56 4.70 8.48 -15.85
C THR A 56 5.42 8.39 -14.50
N ALA A 57 6.73 8.63 -14.48
CA ALA A 57 7.54 8.55 -13.26
C ALA A 57 7.17 9.63 -12.23
N ALA A 58 6.75 10.82 -12.70
CA ALA A 58 6.31 11.89 -11.82
C ALA A 58 4.90 11.67 -11.21
N VAL A 59 4.08 10.76 -11.75
CA VAL A 59 2.67 10.62 -11.33
C VAL A 59 2.49 10.33 -9.84
N PRO A 60 3.20 9.36 -9.21
CA PRO A 60 3.02 9.09 -7.78
C PRO A 60 3.40 10.29 -6.90
N GLU A 61 4.50 10.97 -7.22
CA GLU A 61 4.96 12.16 -6.49
C GLU A 61 3.96 13.32 -6.62
N LEU A 62 3.44 13.55 -7.83
CA LEU A 62 2.46 14.60 -8.06
C LEU A 62 1.12 14.32 -7.36
N LEU A 63 0.69 13.05 -7.32
CA LEU A 63 -0.47 12.64 -6.53
C LEU A 63 -0.22 12.87 -5.05
N GLN A 64 0.97 12.51 -4.54
CA GLN A 64 1.32 12.76 -3.16
C GLN A 64 1.32 14.27 -2.82
N LEU A 65 1.86 15.12 -3.68
CA LEU A 65 1.86 16.58 -3.51
C LEU A 65 0.45 17.18 -3.58
N ALA A 66 -0.46 16.58 -4.36
CA ALA A 66 -1.89 16.90 -4.34
C ALA A 66 -2.62 16.39 -3.08
N GLY A 67 -1.88 15.66 -2.21
CA GLY A 67 -2.36 14.99 -1.01
C GLY A 67 -3.23 13.78 -1.29
N GLY A 68 -2.91 13.03 -2.34
CA GLY A 68 -3.53 11.79 -2.77
C GLY A 68 -4.52 11.94 -3.92
N LEU A 69 -5.27 10.89 -4.18
CA LEU A 69 -6.25 10.79 -5.26
C LEU A 69 -7.55 11.53 -4.89
N ARG A 70 -7.45 12.86 -4.75
CA ARG A 70 -8.60 13.72 -4.49
C ARG A 70 -9.40 13.99 -5.76
N ALA A 71 -10.62 14.50 -5.60
CA ALA A 71 -11.45 14.93 -6.72
C ALA A 71 -10.68 15.92 -7.61
N GLY A 72 -10.62 15.65 -8.91
CA GLY A 72 -9.89 16.46 -9.89
C GLY A 72 -8.39 16.19 -10.00
N ALA A 73 -7.76 15.57 -8.99
CA ALA A 73 -6.30 15.38 -8.98
C ALA A 73 -5.80 14.58 -10.20
N ALA A 74 -6.51 13.53 -10.59
CA ALA A 74 -6.13 12.71 -11.74
C ALA A 74 -6.15 13.50 -13.06
N ARG A 75 -7.15 14.38 -13.23
CA ARG A 75 -7.30 15.25 -14.39
C ARG A 75 -6.19 16.29 -14.47
N ASP A 76 -5.92 16.95 -13.36
CA ASP A 76 -4.91 18.00 -13.29
C ASP A 76 -3.52 17.44 -13.55
N ILE A 77 -3.21 16.26 -12.99
CA ILE A 77 -1.93 15.60 -13.18
C ILE A 77 -1.80 15.09 -14.61
N SER A 78 -2.86 14.53 -15.20
CA SER A 78 -2.90 14.14 -16.62
C SER A 78 -2.53 15.31 -17.54
N GLN A 79 -3.07 16.51 -17.30
CA GLN A 79 -2.74 17.71 -18.07
C GLN A 79 -1.28 18.13 -17.92
N ARG A 80 -0.68 17.95 -16.73
CA ARG A 80 0.72 18.33 -16.44
C ARG A 80 1.75 17.34 -16.99
N THR A 81 1.45 16.05 -16.93
CA THR A 81 2.39 14.98 -17.30
C THR A 81 2.20 14.48 -18.72
N GLY A 82 1.02 14.67 -19.31
CA GLY A 82 0.64 14.07 -20.60
C GLY A 82 0.28 12.58 -20.51
N VAL A 83 0.22 12.02 -19.30
CA VAL A 83 -0.24 10.65 -19.02
C VAL A 83 -1.78 10.63 -19.05
N ALA A 84 -2.39 9.56 -19.56
CA ALA A 84 -3.86 9.48 -19.62
C ALA A 84 -4.48 9.55 -18.21
N GLU A 85 -5.62 10.24 -18.07
CA GLU A 85 -6.31 10.40 -16.78
C GLU A 85 -6.64 9.04 -16.13
N ALA A 86 -6.98 8.03 -16.93
CA ALA A 86 -7.22 6.67 -16.46
C ALA A 86 -5.96 5.99 -15.89
N ASP A 87 -4.79 6.22 -16.48
CA ASP A 87 -3.52 5.68 -15.99
C ASP A 87 -3.10 6.38 -14.70
N VAL A 88 -3.29 7.70 -14.61
CA VAL A 88 -3.07 8.46 -13.38
C VAL A 88 -3.98 7.95 -12.25
N TYR A 89 -5.26 7.73 -12.55
CA TYR A 89 -6.20 7.13 -11.62
C TYR A 89 -5.77 5.72 -11.21
N GLY A 90 -5.30 4.90 -12.16
CA GLY A 90 -4.76 3.56 -11.89
C GLY A 90 -3.62 3.58 -10.88
N VAL A 91 -2.64 4.48 -11.07
CA VAL A 91 -1.55 4.68 -10.13
C VAL A 91 -2.06 5.13 -8.75
N GLY A 92 -2.92 6.15 -8.71
CA GLY A 92 -3.40 6.70 -7.45
C GLY A 92 -4.30 5.75 -6.65
N SER A 93 -5.07 4.90 -7.34
CA SER A 93 -5.96 3.92 -6.69
C SER A 93 -5.22 2.66 -6.24
N PHE A 94 -4.05 2.36 -6.81
CA PHE A 94 -3.23 1.21 -6.44
C PHE A 94 -2.55 1.38 -5.08
N PHE A 95 -1.97 2.55 -4.79
CA PHE A 95 -1.27 2.79 -3.54
C PHE A 95 -2.23 3.23 -2.44
N HIS A 96 -2.34 2.45 -1.37
CA HIS A 96 -3.28 2.68 -0.27
C HIS A 96 -3.20 4.10 0.33
N LEU A 97 -1.99 4.66 0.49
CA LEU A 97 -1.77 6.03 1.00
C LEU A 97 -2.27 7.12 0.03
N LEU A 98 -2.31 6.85 -1.27
CA LEU A 98 -2.83 7.78 -2.27
C LEU A 98 -4.34 7.61 -2.46
N ALA A 99 -4.83 6.36 -2.40
CA ALA A 99 -6.24 6.03 -2.61
C ALA A 99 -7.15 6.45 -1.46
N ARG A 100 -6.60 6.59 -0.24
CA ARG A 100 -7.33 6.94 0.99
C ARG A 100 -6.80 8.24 1.61
N PRO A 101 -6.91 9.38 0.90
CA PRO A 101 -6.37 10.67 1.34
C PRO A 101 -7.17 11.33 2.47
N ASP A 102 -8.31 10.75 2.81
CA ASP A 102 -9.24 11.13 3.88
C ASP A 102 -8.89 10.51 5.22
N VAL A 103 -8.03 9.49 5.24
CA VAL A 103 -7.63 8.79 6.47
C VAL A 103 -6.33 9.36 7.00
N ASP A 104 -6.41 9.98 8.18
CA ASP A 104 -5.29 10.67 8.83
C ASP A 104 -4.38 9.70 9.58
N VAL A 105 -4.99 8.72 10.26
CA VAL A 105 -4.31 7.78 11.16
C VAL A 105 -4.52 6.34 10.70
N ARG A 106 -3.45 5.55 10.69
CA ARG A 106 -3.48 4.14 10.36
C ARG A 106 -2.91 3.32 11.50
N VAL A 107 -3.73 2.44 12.08
CA VAL A 107 -3.31 1.54 13.15
C VAL A 107 -2.85 0.23 12.56
N CYS A 108 -1.64 -0.23 12.87
CA CYS A 108 -1.19 -1.54 12.45
C CYS A 108 -2.06 -2.63 13.09
N THR A 109 -2.77 -3.42 12.28
CA THR A 109 -3.58 -4.55 12.74
C THR A 109 -2.96 -5.89 12.34
N GLY A 110 -1.63 -5.95 12.22
CA GLY A 110 -0.91 -7.22 12.07
C GLY A 110 -0.95 -8.08 13.34
N LEU A 111 -0.66 -9.38 13.22
CA LEU A 111 -0.81 -10.35 14.31
C LEU A 111 -0.16 -9.91 15.64
N SER A 112 1.10 -9.50 15.63
CA SER A 112 1.81 -9.05 16.84
C SER A 112 1.14 -7.83 17.50
N CYS A 113 0.57 -6.94 16.69
CA CYS A 113 -0.12 -5.75 17.16
C CYS A 113 -1.51 -6.09 17.71
N GLN A 114 -2.24 -7.02 17.07
CA GLN A 114 -3.50 -7.54 17.59
C GLN A 114 -3.33 -8.23 18.95
N LEU A 115 -2.28 -9.04 19.11
CA LEU A 115 -1.92 -9.65 20.40
C LEU A 115 -1.62 -8.61 21.49
N ARG A 116 -1.23 -7.40 21.10
CA ARG A 116 -0.98 -6.25 22.00
C ARG A 116 -2.19 -5.32 22.15
N GLY A 117 -3.34 -5.62 21.51
CA GLY A 117 -4.57 -4.86 21.67
C GLY A 117 -4.83 -3.79 20.60
N ALA A 118 -4.25 -3.91 19.41
CA ALA A 118 -4.47 -2.96 18.31
C ALA A 118 -5.95 -2.76 17.93
N ASP A 119 -6.79 -3.81 18.05
CA ASP A 119 -8.22 -3.70 17.73
C ASP A 119 -8.95 -2.78 18.73
N ALA A 120 -8.61 -2.87 20.01
CA ALA A 120 -9.15 -2.00 21.05
C ALA A 120 -8.68 -0.55 20.86
N LEU A 121 -7.41 -0.36 20.50
CA LEU A 121 -6.86 0.97 20.17
C LEU A 121 -7.58 1.59 18.97
N LEU A 122 -7.78 0.83 17.89
CA LEU A 122 -8.49 1.29 16.71
C LEU A 122 -9.94 1.65 17.02
N ALA A 123 -10.64 0.84 17.82
CA ALA A 123 -12.01 1.12 18.26
C ALA A 123 -12.07 2.42 19.09
N ALA A 124 -11.19 2.57 20.09
CA ALA A 124 -11.12 3.76 20.92
C ALA A 124 -10.81 5.03 20.11
N ALA A 125 -9.94 4.95 19.10
CA ALA A 125 -9.65 6.09 18.22
C ALA A 125 -10.88 6.49 17.37
N LYS A 126 -11.65 5.51 16.87
CA LYS A 126 -12.91 5.76 16.15
C LYS A 126 -13.97 6.39 17.04
N GLU A 127 -14.13 5.91 18.27
CA GLU A 127 -15.09 6.45 19.24
C GLU A 127 -14.81 7.93 19.58
N ARG A 128 -13.54 8.35 19.51
CA ARG A 128 -13.13 9.75 19.66
C ARG A 128 -13.34 10.59 18.41
N GLY A 129 -13.84 10.00 17.32
CA GLY A 129 -14.11 10.68 16.05
C GLY A 129 -12.87 10.94 15.19
N TRP A 130 -11.76 10.24 15.42
CA TRP A 130 -10.58 10.38 14.57
C TRP A 130 -10.85 9.77 13.19
N SER A 131 -10.28 10.38 12.13
CA SER A 131 -10.22 9.73 10.82
C SER A 131 -9.15 8.64 10.85
N VAL A 132 -9.57 7.42 11.17
CA VAL A 132 -8.67 6.30 11.44
C VAL A 132 -9.11 5.00 10.78
N GLU A 133 -8.15 4.27 10.21
CA GLU A 133 -8.38 2.92 9.68
C GLU A 133 -7.31 1.92 10.20
N GLY A 134 -7.63 0.64 10.13
CA GLY A 134 -6.63 -0.42 10.33
C GLY A 134 -5.83 -0.62 9.05
N CYS A 135 -4.53 -0.82 9.16
CA CYS A 135 -3.66 -1.10 8.03
C CYS A 135 -2.88 -2.41 8.21
N SER A 136 -2.25 -2.85 7.12
CA SER A 136 -1.29 -3.96 7.14
C SER A 136 -0.08 -3.66 8.04
N CYS A 137 0.78 -4.66 8.20
CA CYS A 137 2.00 -4.57 9.01
C CYS A 137 2.82 -3.30 8.70
N LEU A 138 3.15 -2.53 9.74
CA LEU A 138 4.05 -1.38 9.69
C LEU A 138 5.51 -1.73 10.01
N ALA A 139 5.85 -3.02 10.03
CA ALA A 139 7.21 -3.54 10.25
C ALA A 139 7.89 -3.14 11.57
N ALA A 140 7.11 -2.80 12.61
CA ALA A 140 7.61 -2.52 13.96
C ALA A 140 7.10 -3.56 14.97
N CYS A 141 7.29 -4.83 14.65
CA CYS A 141 6.79 -5.95 15.46
C CYS A 141 7.48 -6.07 16.82
N ASP A 142 8.66 -5.46 16.97
CA ASP A 142 9.43 -5.31 18.20
C ASP A 142 8.88 -4.20 19.12
N ARG A 143 8.19 -3.20 18.55
CA ARG A 143 7.55 -2.09 19.27
C ARG A 143 6.03 -1.97 18.97
N PRO A 144 5.23 -3.01 19.25
CA PRO A 144 3.79 -2.95 19.07
C PRO A 144 3.15 -2.06 20.15
N THR A 145 2.16 -1.22 19.84
CA THR A 145 1.35 -1.08 18.62
C THR A 145 1.70 0.21 17.85
N PRO A 146 2.37 0.15 16.68
CA PRO A 146 2.67 1.34 15.91
C PRO A 146 1.43 1.88 15.21
N ILE A 147 1.38 3.20 15.05
CA ILE A 147 0.43 3.90 14.17
C ILE A 147 1.18 4.77 13.17
N LEU A 148 0.57 5.04 12.03
CA LEU A 148 1.07 5.96 11.01
C LEU A 148 0.14 7.18 10.95
N ILE A 149 0.66 8.36 11.23
CA ILE A 149 -0.03 9.64 11.06
C ILE A 149 0.59 10.33 9.84
N GLY A 150 -0.17 10.40 8.74
CA GLY A 150 0.37 10.83 7.45
C GLY A 150 1.54 9.94 6.99
N ARG A 151 2.79 10.38 7.21
CA ARG A 151 4.03 9.64 6.90
C ARG A 151 4.93 9.40 8.11
N GLU A 152 4.45 9.74 9.31
CA GLU A 152 5.22 9.62 10.54
C GLU A 152 4.75 8.39 11.31
N MET A 153 5.71 7.54 11.67
CA MET A 153 5.44 6.36 12.48
C MET A 153 5.57 6.73 13.94
N HIS A 154 4.54 6.41 14.71
CA HIS A 154 4.53 6.54 16.16
C HIS A 154 4.53 5.15 16.77
N TYR A 155 5.51 4.89 17.64
CA TYR A 155 5.71 3.59 18.28
C TYR A 155 5.07 3.54 19.67
N ASP A 156 4.91 2.33 20.20
CA ASP A 156 4.40 2.07 21.55
C ASP A 156 3.09 2.85 21.85
N PHE A 157 2.26 3.04 20.82
CA PHE A 157 1.08 3.89 20.91
C PHE A 157 -0.05 3.10 21.57
N ASP A 158 -0.40 3.46 22.80
CA ASP A 158 -1.39 2.75 23.61
C ASP A 158 -2.60 3.63 23.96
N ALA A 159 -3.51 3.10 24.78
CA ALA A 159 -4.71 3.83 25.21
C ALA A 159 -4.39 5.08 26.03
N ALA A 160 -3.32 5.08 26.83
CA ALA A 160 -2.90 6.23 27.62
C ALA A 160 -2.37 7.34 26.71
N THR A 161 -1.54 6.97 25.74
CA THR A 161 -1.01 7.84 24.70
C THR A 161 -2.15 8.43 23.87
N LEU A 162 -3.09 7.59 23.43
CA LEU A 162 -4.30 8.04 22.74
C LEU A 162 -5.04 9.10 23.58
N ALA A 163 -5.36 8.81 24.84
CA ALA A 163 -6.09 9.73 25.71
C ALA A 163 -5.42 11.11 25.86
N ALA A 164 -4.08 11.15 25.86
CA ALA A 164 -3.30 12.39 25.93
C ALA A 164 -3.28 13.20 24.61
N HIS A 165 -3.58 12.58 23.46
CA HIS A 165 -3.61 13.24 22.16
C HIS A 165 -4.93 14.00 21.92
N VAL A 166 -4.85 15.25 21.45
CA VAL A 166 -6.00 16.16 21.26
C VAL A 166 -6.66 16.00 19.88
N GLY A 167 -6.00 15.33 18.92
CA GLY A 167 -6.61 15.01 17.62
C GLY A 167 -5.64 14.27 16.69
N PRO A 168 -6.11 13.82 15.51
CA PRO A 168 -5.28 13.13 14.52
C PRO A 168 -4.22 14.04 13.88
N HIS A 169 -4.37 15.37 14.03
CA HIS A 169 -3.45 16.39 13.53
C HIS A 169 -2.69 17.13 14.63
N THR A 170 -2.53 16.57 15.83
CA THR A 170 -1.41 17.00 16.67
C THR A 170 -0.11 16.44 16.07
N THR A 171 0.21 16.84 14.84
CA THR A 171 1.58 17.27 14.59
C THR A 171 1.80 18.36 15.65
N LEU A 172 2.62 18.09 16.66
CA LEU A 172 3.48 19.18 17.12
C LEU A 172 4.09 19.71 15.82
N PRO A 173 3.78 20.94 15.39
CA PRO A 173 4.35 21.43 14.16
C PRO A 173 5.85 21.41 14.39
N LEU A 174 6.58 20.54 13.69
CA LEU A 174 8.02 20.64 13.64
C LEU A 174 8.29 22.03 13.10
N THR A 175 8.72 22.92 13.98
CA THR A 175 9.19 24.24 13.64
C THR A 175 10.26 24.11 12.56
N ALA A 176 10.49 25.17 11.77
CA ALA A 176 11.58 25.16 10.79
C ALA A 176 12.94 24.75 11.40
N ALA A 177 13.10 24.94 12.72
CA ALA A 177 14.25 24.48 13.49
C ALA A 177 14.27 22.94 13.70
N GLU A 178 13.13 22.30 13.96
CA GLU A 178 13.02 20.83 14.12
C GLU A 178 13.09 20.10 12.76
N LEU A 179 12.67 20.77 11.67
CA LEU A 179 12.87 20.27 10.30
C LEU A 179 14.34 20.36 9.84
N ALA A 180 15.07 21.34 10.37
CA ALA A 180 16.50 21.56 10.12
C ALA A 180 17.40 20.85 11.14
N ALA A 181 16.83 20.27 12.20
CA ALA A 181 17.59 19.53 13.18
C ALA A 181 18.03 18.18 12.59
N PRO A 182 19.27 17.73 12.83
CA PRO A 182 19.70 16.40 12.42
C PRO A 182 18.73 15.35 12.99
N SER A 183 18.53 14.24 12.27
CA SER A 183 17.59 13.16 12.60
C SER A 183 17.63 12.67 14.07
N ALA A 184 18.72 12.95 14.79
CA ALA A 184 18.91 12.69 16.21
C ALA A 184 18.06 13.57 17.16
N ALA A 185 17.36 14.60 16.68
CA ALA A 185 16.57 15.52 17.51
C ALA A 185 15.05 15.28 17.48
N VAL A 186 14.57 14.32 16.68
CA VAL A 186 13.15 13.93 16.71
C VAL A 186 12.90 13.15 18.01
N PRO A 187 11.86 13.46 18.81
CA PRO A 187 11.56 12.71 20.02
C PRO A 187 11.50 11.21 19.72
N ALA A 188 12.10 10.35 20.56
CA ALA A 188 12.19 8.88 20.35
C ALA A 188 10.85 8.15 20.12
N ALA A 189 9.72 8.83 20.32
CA ALA A 189 8.37 8.34 20.03
C ALA A 189 7.94 8.55 18.56
N ILE A 190 8.62 9.43 17.82
CA ILE A 190 8.36 9.78 16.41
C ILE A 190 9.65 9.50 15.64
N GLU A 191 10.03 8.24 15.49
CA GLU A 191 11.19 7.91 14.64
C GLU A 191 10.72 7.59 13.23
N ARG A 192 11.43 8.11 12.22
CA ARG A 192 11.18 7.75 10.82
C ARG A 192 11.61 6.30 10.50
N ALA A 193 12.35 5.66 11.40
CA ALA A 193 12.67 4.24 11.40
C ALA A 193 13.39 3.89 12.71
N ALA A 194 12.67 3.55 13.78
CA ALA A 194 13.28 2.89 14.93
C ALA A 194 13.49 1.42 14.59
N CYS A 195 14.68 1.06 14.08
CA CYS A 195 15.13 -0.33 14.19
C CYS A 195 15.70 -0.51 15.59
N GLY A 196 15.01 -1.25 16.46
CA GLY A 196 15.56 -1.61 17.76
C GLY A 196 16.89 -2.33 17.58
N VAL A 197 17.96 -1.79 18.18
CA VAL A 197 19.26 -2.47 18.23
C VAL A 197 19.11 -3.67 19.16
N ILE A 198 19.03 -4.86 18.58
CA ILE A 198 19.29 -6.09 19.32
C ILE A 198 20.80 -6.15 19.49
N ALA A 199 21.30 -6.28 20.72
CA ALA A 199 22.71 -6.53 20.98
C ALA A 199 23.17 -7.73 20.12
N MET A 200 24.05 -7.47 19.15
CA MET A 200 24.52 -8.49 18.21
C MET A 200 25.68 -9.28 18.84
N ALA A 201 25.80 -10.54 18.45
CA ALA A 201 26.95 -11.37 18.81
C ALA A 201 28.25 -10.75 18.27
N GLU A 202 29.35 -10.94 18.99
CA GLU A 202 30.67 -10.34 18.70
C GLU A 202 31.20 -10.67 17.28
N ASP A 203 30.67 -11.73 16.65
CA ASP A 203 31.09 -12.25 15.34
C ASP A 203 30.11 -11.93 14.19
N SER A 204 29.41 -10.80 14.23
CA SER A 204 28.55 -10.41 13.10
C SER A 204 29.37 -10.07 11.86
N VAL A 205 29.03 -10.67 10.72
CA VAL A 205 29.58 -10.32 9.39
C VAL A 205 29.14 -8.91 8.96
N PHE A 206 28.01 -8.42 9.48
CA PHE A 206 27.49 -7.09 9.20
C PHE A 206 27.51 -6.26 10.50
N GLU A 207 28.35 -5.24 10.53
CA GLU A 207 28.48 -4.31 11.65
C GLU A 207 27.31 -3.31 11.68
N LEU A 208 26.09 -3.83 11.86
CA LEU A 208 24.83 -3.05 11.83
C LEU A 208 24.64 -2.15 13.07
N ASP A 209 25.44 -2.37 14.10
CA ASP A 209 25.46 -1.63 15.36
C ASP A 209 26.47 -0.47 15.37
N ARG A 210 27.29 -0.34 14.32
CA ARG A 210 28.32 0.70 14.21
C ARG A 210 27.85 1.86 13.33
N GLU A 211 28.46 3.03 13.57
CA GLU A 211 28.23 4.21 12.73
C GLU A 211 28.64 3.90 11.28
N PRO A 212 27.77 4.16 10.29
CA PRO A 212 28.09 3.90 8.90
C PRO A 212 29.33 4.68 8.45
N SER A 213 30.27 3.97 7.81
CA SER A 213 31.43 4.61 7.19
C SER A 213 31.06 5.21 5.84
N PHE A 214 31.25 6.51 5.69
CA PHE A 214 31.07 7.24 4.42
C PHE A 214 32.36 7.37 3.61
N ALA A 215 33.41 6.61 3.95
CA ALA A 215 34.72 6.68 3.30
C ALA A 215 34.75 6.12 1.86
N ALA A 216 33.63 5.59 1.35
CA ALA A 216 33.49 5.02 0.00
C ALA A 216 34.51 3.92 -0.39
N ALA A 217 35.26 3.37 0.56
CA ALA A 217 36.32 2.38 0.31
C ALA A 217 35.83 1.14 -0.48
N ALA A 218 34.61 0.68 -0.21
CA ALA A 218 34.00 -0.42 -0.96
C ALA A 218 33.73 -0.05 -2.42
N PHE A 219 33.30 1.19 -2.68
CA PHE A 219 33.09 1.70 -4.04
C PHE A 219 34.41 1.86 -4.79
N GLU A 220 35.44 2.42 -4.15
CA GLU A 220 36.78 2.55 -4.76
C GLU A 220 37.39 1.19 -5.10
N ARG A 221 37.23 0.20 -4.22
CA ARG A 221 37.64 -1.18 -4.50
C ARG A 221 36.86 -1.78 -5.66
N ALA A 222 35.53 -1.64 -5.67
CA ALA A 222 34.70 -2.16 -6.77
C ALA A 222 35.08 -1.51 -8.12
N ALA A 223 35.35 -0.20 -8.12
CA ALA A 223 35.79 0.53 -9.30
C ALA A 223 37.17 0.06 -9.79
N SER A 224 38.09 -0.26 -8.89
CA SER A 224 39.45 -0.70 -9.26
C SER A 224 39.52 -2.15 -9.76
N ILE A 225 38.74 -3.07 -9.19
CA ILE A 225 38.71 -4.47 -9.66
C ILE A 225 37.86 -4.66 -10.92
N GLY A 226 36.98 -3.71 -11.23
CA GLY A 226 36.10 -3.76 -12.40
C GLY A 226 34.91 -4.72 -12.23
N SER A 227 33.92 -4.59 -13.12
CA SER A 227 32.63 -5.28 -12.97
C SER A 227 32.72 -6.80 -13.04
N ALA A 228 33.61 -7.36 -13.88
CA ALA A 228 33.75 -8.80 -14.01
C ALA A 228 34.25 -9.43 -12.70
N SER A 229 35.31 -8.90 -12.12
CA SER A 229 35.84 -9.39 -10.84
C SER A 229 34.92 -9.12 -9.66
N LEU A 230 34.04 -8.11 -9.74
CA LEU A 230 32.98 -7.94 -8.76
C LEU A 230 31.98 -9.10 -8.78
N PHE A 231 31.59 -9.61 -9.96
CA PHE A 231 30.73 -10.80 -10.04
C PHE A 231 31.44 -12.04 -9.49
N ASP A 232 32.71 -12.25 -9.85
CA ASP A 232 33.51 -13.35 -9.30
C ASP A 232 33.59 -13.30 -7.76
N GLU A 233 33.72 -12.10 -7.19
CA GLU A 233 33.73 -11.88 -5.74
C GLU A 233 32.38 -12.24 -5.11
N ILE A 234 31.27 -11.80 -5.72
CA ILE A 234 29.91 -12.11 -5.25
C ILE A 234 29.66 -13.63 -5.32
N GLU A 235 30.01 -14.28 -6.43
CA GLU A 235 29.89 -15.73 -6.58
C GLU A 235 30.73 -16.48 -5.55
N ARG A 236 32.00 -16.08 -5.38
CA ARG A 236 32.91 -16.68 -4.41
C ARG A 236 32.43 -16.49 -2.97
N SER A 237 31.77 -15.39 -2.67
CA SER A 237 31.19 -15.14 -1.34
C SER A 237 30.02 -16.08 -1.01
N GLY A 238 29.43 -16.73 -2.02
CA GLY A 238 28.23 -17.56 -1.84
C GLY A 238 27.02 -16.73 -1.38
N LEU A 239 26.98 -15.43 -1.69
CA LEU A 239 25.89 -14.56 -1.29
C LEU A 239 24.58 -15.00 -1.94
N GLN A 240 23.57 -15.20 -1.11
CA GLN A 240 22.20 -15.54 -1.51
C GLN A 240 21.23 -14.41 -1.17
N GLY A 241 20.08 -14.40 -1.84
CA GLY A 241 19.03 -13.42 -1.59
C GLY A 241 18.50 -13.52 -0.16
N ARG A 242 18.51 -12.39 0.57
CA ARG A 242 17.99 -12.29 1.94
C ARG A 242 16.50 -11.90 2.01
N GLY A 243 15.84 -11.83 0.86
CA GLY A 243 14.40 -11.55 0.74
C GLY A 243 13.49 -12.79 0.94
N GLY A 244 14.05 -13.94 1.29
CA GLY A 244 13.31 -15.18 1.57
C GLY A 244 13.15 -16.15 0.40
N ALA A 245 13.55 -15.77 -0.82
CA ALA A 245 13.55 -16.66 -1.99
C ALA A 245 14.74 -17.63 -2.02
N GLY A 246 15.86 -17.26 -1.38
CA GLY A 246 17.15 -17.96 -1.49
C GLY A 246 17.96 -17.46 -2.68
#